data_AF-A0AAE1ER83-F1
#
_entry.id   AF-A0AAE1ER83-F1
#
_cell.length_a   1.000
_cell.length_b   1.000
_cell.length_c   1.000
_cell.angle_alpha   90.00
_cell.angle_beta   90.00
_cell.angle_gamma   90.00
#
_symmetry.space_group_name_H-M   'P 1'
#
loop_
_entity.id
_entity.type
_entity.pdbx_description
1 polymer ?
#
loop_
_entity_poly.entity_id
_entity_poly.type
_entity_poly.pdbx_seq_one_letter_code
_entity_poly.pdbx_strand_id
1 'polypeptide(L)'
;GGSQSREGVGVGGGQGEGGRGGGGPDEEELGEYWDLLENEMRPIKPIPSCSDSQRIFSDHKEMAGKYLVLQTEIFNLQKTKTTLEEKLSQAEKLDRLGSQRYTTKIRELENKKDQLRLTHSRLRQQLEQISARQQQSEGQDSQNHDPHLNLPLTPP
;
A
#
# COMPACT_ATOMS: atom_id res chain seq x y z
N GLY A 1 68.42 5.89 56.12
CA GLY A 1 69.40 6.39 55.15
C GLY A 1 68.66 7.17 54.09
N GLY A 2 69.20 8.32 53.70
CA GLY A 2 68.71 9.09 52.55
C GLY A 2 68.14 10.47 52.89
N SER A 3 69.00 11.38 53.35
CA SER A 3 68.79 12.81 53.34
C SER A 3 68.85 13.36 51.91
N GLN A 4 68.08 14.41 51.59
CA GLN A 4 68.61 15.68 51.04
C GLN A 4 67.50 16.72 50.81
N SER A 5 67.71 17.88 51.41
CA SER A 5 67.00 19.14 51.18
C SER A 5 67.64 19.92 50.03
N ARG A 6 66.85 20.70 49.28
CA ARG A 6 67.22 22.07 48.88
C ARG A 6 66.03 22.89 48.36
N GLU A 7 65.78 23.99 49.05
CA GLU A 7 65.15 25.23 48.61
C GLU A 7 65.96 25.84 47.44
N GLY A 8 65.50 26.70 46.54
CA GLY A 8 64.27 27.44 46.31
C GLY A 8 64.53 28.36 45.09
N VAL A 9 63.53 29.13 44.65
CA VAL A 9 63.56 30.47 43.98
C VAL A 9 62.29 30.59 43.13
N GLY A 10 61.41 31.49 43.54
CA GLY A 10 60.26 31.93 42.74
C GLY A 10 60.65 33.02 41.75
N VAL A 11 59.73 33.28 40.80
CA VAL A 11 59.35 34.58 40.23
C VAL A 11 58.51 34.30 38.98
N GLY A 12 57.42 35.05 38.81
CA GLY A 12 56.91 35.40 37.49
C GLY A 12 55.50 34.88 37.20
N GLY A 13 54.51 35.73 37.46
CA GLY A 13 53.15 35.54 36.99
C GLY A 13 53.02 35.62 35.48
N GLY A 14 51.91 35.07 34.98
CA GLY A 14 51.54 35.10 33.58
C GLY A 14 50.27 34.29 33.36
N GLN A 15 49.13 34.89 33.71
CA GLN A 15 47.84 34.50 33.16
C GLN A 15 47.92 34.62 31.64
N GLY A 16 47.50 33.59 30.92
CA GLY A 16 47.50 33.55 29.47
C GLY A 16 46.67 32.36 29.03
N GLU A 17 45.39 32.64 28.83
CA GLU A 17 44.29 31.71 28.64
C GLU A 17 44.52 30.74 27.48
N GLY A 18 44.08 29.50 27.68
CA GLY A 18 43.96 28.52 26.61
C GLY A 18 43.03 29.05 25.53
N GLY A 19 43.57 29.22 24.32
CA GLY A 19 42.81 29.44 23.10
C GLY A 19 41.99 28.21 22.73
N ARG A 20 40.96 27.91 23.51
CA ARG A 20 39.76 27.25 23.00
C ARG A 20 39.09 28.30 22.12
N GLY A 21 39.20 28.15 20.80
CA GLY A 21 38.47 28.96 19.84
C GLY A 21 37.00 28.91 20.19
N GLY A 22 36.53 29.96 20.87
CA GLY A 22 35.17 30.10 21.31
C GLY A 22 34.26 30.16 20.11
N GLY A 23 33.17 29.40 20.18
CA GLY A 23 32.01 29.67 19.35
C GLY A 23 31.64 31.13 19.53
N GLY A 24 31.73 31.89 18.44
CA GLY A 24 31.22 33.25 18.45
C GLY A 24 29.69 33.20 18.58
N PRO A 25 29.05 34.29 19.04
CA PRO A 25 27.59 34.39 19.16
C PRO A 25 26.85 34.07 17.84
N ASP A 26 27.58 34.07 16.72
CA ASP A 26 27.06 33.92 15.37
C ASP A 26 26.90 32.47 14.90
N GLU A 27 27.70 31.52 15.45
CA GLU A 27 27.53 30.07 15.25
C GLU A 27 26.32 29.54 16.03
N GLU A 28 26.04 30.14 17.19
CA GLU A 28 24.95 29.76 18.09
C GLU A 28 23.56 30.13 17.52
N GLU A 29 23.47 31.19 16.71
CA GLU A 29 22.19 31.64 16.12
C GLU A 29 21.73 30.78 14.93
N LEU A 30 22.63 30.08 14.21
CA LEU A 30 22.23 28.98 13.31
C LEU A 30 22.15 27.65 14.05
N GLY A 31 22.84 27.50 15.18
CA GLY A 31 22.72 26.36 16.09
C GLY A 31 22.77 25.01 15.37
N GLU A 32 21.78 24.17 15.62
CA GLU A 32 21.65 22.82 15.02
C GLU A 32 21.56 22.84 13.48
N TYR A 33 21.13 23.95 12.88
CA TYR A 33 21.04 24.07 11.41
C TYR A 33 22.40 24.24 10.74
N TRP A 34 23.42 24.70 11.48
CA TRP A 34 24.78 24.83 10.94
C TRP A 34 25.38 23.48 10.56
N ASP A 35 25.17 22.48 11.42
CA ASP A 35 25.70 21.14 11.20
C ASP A 35 24.95 20.38 10.09
N LEU A 36 23.70 20.75 9.85
CA LEU A 36 22.87 20.18 8.78
C LEU A 36 23.26 20.71 7.39
N LEU A 37 23.90 21.87 7.31
CA LEU A 37 24.42 22.41 6.06
C LEU A 37 25.72 21.71 5.64
N GLU A 38 25.80 21.42 4.34
CA GLU A 38 27.04 21.01 3.70
C GLU A 38 28.14 22.05 3.91
N ASN A 39 29.39 21.61 4.02
CA ASN A 39 30.50 22.49 4.39
C ASN A 39 30.68 23.68 3.44
N GLU A 40 30.40 23.48 2.14
CA GLU A 40 30.46 24.52 1.10
C GLU A 40 29.29 25.52 1.17
N MET A 41 28.20 25.17 1.84
CA MET A 41 26.97 25.96 1.97
C MET A 41 26.88 26.71 3.30
N ARG A 42 27.90 26.59 4.16
CA ARG A 42 27.94 27.28 5.44
C ARG A 42 28.36 28.75 5.25
N PRO A 43 27.68 29.71 5.88
CA PRO A 43 28.08 31.11 5.84
C PRO A 43 29.54 31.34 6.27
N ILE A 44 30.28 32.13 5.50
CA ILE A 44 31.69 32.46 5.82
C ILE A 44 31.71 33.54 6.90
N LYS A 45 32.50 33.34 7.97
CA LYS A 45 32.60 34.29 9.09
C LYS A 45 32.91 35.71 8.60
N PRO A 46 32.19 36.73 9.09
CA PRO A 46 32.34 38.09 8.60
C PRO A 46 33.63 38.73 9.09
N ILE A 47 34.16 39.69 8.33
CA ILE A 47 35.28 40.54 8.74
C ILE A 47 34.72 41.64 9.67
N PRO A 48 35.14 41.73 10.96
CA PRO A 48 34.50 42.61 11.95
C PRO A 48 34.54 44.11 11.62
N SER A 49 35.57 44.55 10.89
CA SER A 49 35.74 45.96 10.50
C SER A 49 35.04 46.34 9.18
N CYS A 50 34.45 45.37 8.48
CA CYS A 50 33.81 45.58 7.18
C CYS A 50 32.29 45.42 7.30
N SER A 51 31.56 46.52 7.11
CA SER A 51 30.08 46.52 7.16
C SER A 51 29.46 45.63 6.09
N ASP A 52 30.04 45.63 4.89
CA ASP A 52 29.53 44.82 3.77
C ASP A 52 29.69 43.32 4.04
N SER A 53 30.81 42.93 4.65
CA SER A 53 31.05 41.54 5.01
C SER A 53 30.06 41.04 6.06
N GLN A 54 29.71 41.88 7.05
CA GLN A 54 28.70 41.55 8.06
C GLN A 54 27.32 41.38 7.42
N ARG A 55 26.93 42.28 6.51
CA ARG A 55 25.65 42.17 5.80
C ARG A 55 25.56 40.90 4.97
N ILE A 56 26.58 40.60 4.17
CA ILE A 56 26.62 39.40 3.32
C ILE A 56 26.48 38.13 4.17
N PHE A 57 27.15 38.08 5.32
CA PHE A 57 27.03 36.95 6.24
C PHE A 57 25.61 36.78 6.77
N SER A 58 24.97 37.86 7.25
CA SER A 58 23.58 37.82 7.72
C SER A 58 22.60 37.36 6.65
N ASP A 59 22.71 37.89 5.43
CA ASP A 59 21.87 37.50 4.30
C ASP A 59 22.04 36.01 3.98
N HIS A 60 23.28 35.51 4.00
CA HIS A 60 23.56 34.10 3.75
C HIS A 60 22.98 33.20 4.85
N LYS A 61 23.05 33.61 6.12
CA LYS A 61 22.42 32.85 7.22
C LYS A 61 20.92 32.70 7.00
N GLU A 62 20.24 33.78 6.64
CA GLU A 62 18.80 33.77 6.37
C GLU A 62 18.46 32.83 5.20
N MET A 63 19.23 32.92 4.11
CA MET A 63 19.04 32.07 2.94
C MET A 63 19.29 30.59 3.25
N ALA A 64 20.33 30.27 4.02
CA ALA A 64 20.66 28.90 4.40
C ALA A 64 19.57 28.28 5.28
N GLY A 65 18.99 29.05 6.22
CA GLY A 65 17.82 28.62 6.99
C GLY A 65 16.61 28.30 6.09
N LYS A 66 16.29 29.18 5.14
CA LYS A 66 15.21 28.95 4.16
C LYS A 66 15.46 27.72 3.31
N TYR A 67 16.70 27.48 2.90
CA TYR A 67 17.08 26.29 2.14
C TYR A 67 16.78 25.00 2.90
N LEU A 68 17.11 24.92 4.18
CA LEU A 68 16.85 23.71 4.99
C LEU A 68 15.36 23.45 5.18
N VAL A 69 14.56 24.50 5.35
CA VAL A 69 13.09 24.38 5.38
C VAL A 69 12.59 23.81 4.05
N LEU A 70 13.08 24.33 2.93
CA LEU A 70 12.69 23.84 1.61
C LEU A 70 13.13 22.38 1.38
N GLN A 71 14.33 22.00 1.79
CA GLN A 71 14.81 20.61 1.71
C GLN A 71 13.91 19.66 2.51
N THR A 72 13.52 20.07 3.72
CA THR A 72 12.59 19.31 4.56
C THR A 72 11.23 19.14 3.88
N GLU A 73 10.70 20.19 3.27
CA GLU A 73 9.44 20.13 2.54
C GLU A 73 9.54 19.21 1.31
N ILE A 74 10.62 19.30 0.53
CA ILE A 74 10.87 18.41 -0.61
C ILE A 74 10.86 16.95 -0.15
N PHE A 75 11.56 16.65 0.94
CA PHE A 75 11.60 15.30 1.51
C PHE A 75 10.21 14.81 1.94
N ASN A 76 9.44 15.65 2.63
CA ASN A 76 8.08 15.32 3.07
C ASN A 76 7.14 15.08 1.89
N LEU A 77 7.23 15.90 0.84
CA LEU A 77 6.45 15.74 -0.39
C LEU A 77 6.81 14.44 -1.10
N GLN A 78 8.10 14.11 -1.23
CA GLN A 78 8.55 12.85 -1.81
C GLN A 78 8.01 11.64 -1.04
N LYS A 79 8.14 11.66 0.30
CA LYS A 79 7.61 10.60 1.17
C LYS A 79 6.10 10.41 1.00
N THR A 80 5.36 11.53 0.96
CA THR A 80 3.91 11.52 0.79
C THR A 80 3.51 10.99 -0.58
N LYS A 81 4.21 11.43 -1.63
CA LYS A 81 4.01 10.94 -2.99
C LYS A 81 4.19 9.43 -3.07
N THR A 82 5.30 8.88 -2.57
CA THR A 82 5.56 7.43 -2.57
C THR A 82 4.45 6.67 -1.86
N THR A 83 4.03 7.16 -0.69
CA THR A 83 2.93 6.56 0.08
C THR A 83 1.61 6.53 -0.70
N LEU A 84 1.30 7.59 -1.45
CA LEU A 84 0.11 7.68 -2.27
C LEU A 84 0.17 6.74 -3.49
N GLU A 85 1.33 6.66 -4.15
CA GLU A 85 1.57 5.74 -5.26
C GLU A 85 1.39 4.27 -4.83
N GLU A 86 1.88 3.91 -3.66
CA GLU A 86 1.70 2.57 -3.09
C GLU A 86 0.22 2.26 -2.80
N LYS A 87 -0.50 3.20 -2.18
CA LYS A 87 -1.95 3.06 -1.92
C LYS A 87 -2.74 2.92 -3.21
N LEU A 88 -2.42 3.70 -4.23
CA LEU A 88 -3.07 3.62 -5.53
C LEU A 88 -2.82 2.26 -6.18
N SER A 89 -1.56 1.80 -6.20
CA SER A 89 -1.21 0.48 -6.74
C SER A 89 -1.94 -0.65 -6.01
N GLN A 90 -2.07 -0.57 -4.68
CA GLN A 90 -2.81 -1.57 -3.91
C GLN A 90 -4.32 -1.53 -4.23
N ALA A 91 -4.91 -0.35 -4.33
CA ALA A 91 -6.31 -0.20 -4.70
C ALA A 91 -6.61 -0.78 -6.09
N GLU A 92 -5.76 -0.50 -7.08
CA GLU A 92 -5.89 -1.06 -8.43
C GLU A 92 -5.77 -2.59 -8.45
N LYS A 93 -4.87 -3.16 -7.64
CA LYS A 93 -4.74 -4.63 -7.51
C LYS A 93 -6.00 -5.25 -6.92
N LEU A 94 -6.57 -4.64 -5.88
CA LEU A 94 -7.80 -5.12 -5.25
C LEU A 94 -8.99 -5.02 -6.20
N ASP A 95 -9.11 -3.92 -6.95
CA ASP A 95 -10.17 -3.73 -7.93
C ASP A 95 -10.09 -4.75 -9.08
N ARG A 96 -8.88 -4.98 -9.62
CA ARG A 96 -8.64 -6.03 -10.62
C ARG A 96 -9.03 -7.41 -10.11
N LEU A 97 -8.64 -7.75 -8.88
CA LEU A 97 -8.97 -9.04 -8.27
C LEU A 97 -10.49 -9.17 -8.05
N GLY A 98 -11.14 -8.12 -7.57
CA GLY A 98 -12.60 -8.07 -7.42
C GLY A 98 -13.32 -8.29 -8.74
N SER A 99 -12.95 -7.52 -9.76
CA SER A 99 -13.47 -7.65 -11.12
C SER A 99 -13.25 -9.05 -11.72
N GLN A 100 -12.07 -9.65 -11.50
CA GLN A 100 -11.79 -11.01 -11.94
C GLN A 100 -12.67 -12.06 -11.23
N ARG A 101 -12.93 -11.87 -9.93
CA ARG A 101 -13.84 -12.74 -9.17
C ARG A 101 -15.28 -12.64 -9.69
N TYR A 102 -15.77 -11.43 -9.95
CA TYR A 102 -17.12 -11.23 -10.49
C TYR A 102 -17.27 -11.84 -11.89
N THR A 103 -16.32 -11.57 -12.79
CA THR A 103 -16.35 -12.13 -14.15
C THR A 103 -16.31 -13.66 -14.17
N THR A 104 -15.46 -14.26 -13.32
CA THR A 104 -15.41 -15.72 -13.14
C THR A 104 -16.74 -16.26 -12.61
N LYS A 105 -17.34 -15.58 -11.62
CA LYS A 105 -18.61 -16.01 -11.04
C LYS A 105 -19.77 -15.93 -12.03
N ILE A 106 -19.83 -14.87 -12.83
CA ILE A 106 -20.81 -14.70 -13.89
C ILE A 106 -20.72 -15.87 -14.88
N ARG A 107 -19.51 -16.17 -15.37
CA ARG A 107 -19.28 -17.31 -16.29
C ARG A 107 -19.72 -18.64 -15.68
N GLU A 108 -19.42 -18.88 -14.42
CA GLU A 108 -19.85 -20.09 -13.71
C GLU A 108 -21.37 -20.22 -13.67
N LEU A 109 -22.06 -19.12 -13.33
CA LEU A 109 -23.53 -19.08 -13.25
C LEU A 109 -24.17 -19.24 -14.63
N GLU A 110 -23.61 -18.64 -15.67
CA GLU A 110 -24.06 -18.81 -17.05
C GLU A 110 -23.96 -20.27 -17.49
N ASN A 111 -22.83 -20.93 -17.22
CA ASN A 111 -22.65 -22.35 -17.53
C ASN A 111 -23.69 -23.20 -16.78
N LYS A 112 -23.88 -22.98 -15.48
CA LYS A 112 -24.89 -23.70 -14.69
C LYS A 112 -26.31 -23.49 -15.22
N LYS A 113 -26.65 -22.26 -15.62
CA LYS A 113 -27.94 -21.93 -16.23
C LYS A 113 -28.14 -22.70 -17.53
N ASP A 114 -27.13 -22.76 -18.38
CA ASP A 114 -27.23 -23.45 -19.67
C ASP A 114 -27.30 -24.98 -19.49
N GLN A 115 -26.54 -25.56 -18.56
CA GLN A 115 -26.64 -26.97 -18.17
C GLN A 115 -28.03 -27.33 -17.63
N LEU A 116 -28.60 -26.46 -16.81
CA LEU A 116 -29.93 -26.65 -16.25
C LEU A 116 -30.99 -26.64 -17.36
N ARG A 117 -30.89 -25.68 -18.30
CA ARG A 117 -31.78 -25.61 -19.48
C ARG A 117 -31.69 -26.87 -20.34
N LEU A 118 -30.48 -27.35 -20.60
CA LEU A 118 -30.27 -28.57 -21.38
C LEU A 118 -30.91 -29.78 -20.70
N THR A 119 -30.66 -29.96 -19.41
CA THR A 119 -31.24 -31.06 -18.61
C THR A 119 -32.76 -30.98 -18.59
N HIS A 120 -33.32 -29.79 -18.37
CA HIS A 120 -34.76 -29.57 -18.39
C HIS A 120 -35.38 -29.93 -19.75
N SER A 121 -34.78 -29.47 -20.85
CA SER A 121 -35.23 -29.80 -22.21
C SER A 121 -35.20 -31.31 -22.46
N ARG A 122 -34.12 -31.99 -22.03
CA ARG A 122 -33.98 -33.44 -22.17
C ARG A 122 -35.05 -34.19 -21.39
N LEU A 123 -35.27 -33.82 -20.12
CA LEU A 123 -36.30 -34.44 -19.29
C LEU A 123 -37.70 -34.25 -19.86
N ARG A 124 -38.00 -33.04 -20.39
CA ARG A 124 -39.27 -32.76 -21.06
C ARG A 124 -39.48 -33.67 -22.28
N GLN A 125 -38.45 -33.85 -23.11
CA GLN A 125 -38.51 -34.75 -24.27
C GLN A 125 -38.71 -36.21 -23.84
N GLN A 126 -38.06 -36.66 -22.76
CA GLN A 126 -38.25 -38.01 -22.23
C GLN A 126 -39.68 -38.24 -21.74
N LEU A 127 -40.28 -37.26 -21.05
CA LEU A 127 -41.68 -37.33 -20.62
C LEU A 127 -42.65 -37.43 -21.81
N GLU A 128 -42.41 -36.64 -22.85
CA GLU A 128 -43.22 -36.68 -24.07
C GLU A 128 -43.15 -38.07 -24.74
N GLN A 129 -41.96 -38.65 -24.88
CA GLN A 129 -41.79 -40.00 -25.41
C GLN A 129 -42.51 -41.08 -24.57
N ILE A 130 -42.47 -40.97 -23.24
CA ILE A 130 -43.18 -41.90 -22.34
C ILE A 130 -44.69 -41.77 -22.54
N SER A 131 -45.22 -40.54 -22.56
CA SER A 131 -46.66 -40.30 -22.78
C SER A 131 -47.15 -40.82 -24.14
N ALA A 132 -46.37 -40.63 -25.21
CA ALA A 132 -46.70 -41.13 -26.53
C ALA A 132 -46.75 -42.67 -26.60
N ARG A 133 -45.82 -43.34 -25.90
CA ARG A 133 -45.82 -44.82 -25.81
C ARG A 133 -47.03 -45.33 -25.03
N GLN A 134 -47.39 -44.68 -23.93
CA GLN A 134 -48.56 -45.05 -23.12
C GLN A 134 -49.86 -44.98 -23.94
N GLN A 135 -50.04 -43.92 -24.73
CA GLN A 135 -51.19 -43.76 -25.62
C GLN A 135 -51.25 -44.84 -26.72
N GLN A 136 -50.11 -45.32 -27.21
CA GLN A 136 -50.06 -46.40 -28.21
C GLN A 136 -50.40 -47.77 -27.62
N SER A 137 -50.00 -48.05 -26.36
CA SER A 137 -50.36 -49.30 -25.67
C SER A 137 -51.85 -49.39 -25.33
N GLU A 138 -52.50 -48.29 -24.91
CA GLU A 138 -53.93 -48.28 -24.61
C GLU A 138 -54.81 -48.46 -25.88
N GLY A 139 -54.30 -48.10 -27.06
CA GLY A 139 -54.96 -48.33 -28.34
C GLY A 139 -54.91 -49.78 -28.85
N GLN A 140 -53.96 -50.61 -28.37
CA GLN A 140 -53.80 -51.99 -28.81
C GLN A 140 -54.58 -53.01 -27.97
N ASP A 141 -54.80 -52.75 -26.67
CA ASP A 141 -55.61 -53.62 -25.80
C ASP A 141 -57.13 -53.56 -26.09
N SER A 142 -57.59 -52.59 -26.89
CA SER A 142 -59.01 -52.49 -27.30
C SER A 142 -59.37 -53.32 -28.56
N GLN A 143 -58.44 -54.08 -29.15
CA GLN A 143 -58.73 -54.89 -30.35
C GLN A 143 -58.66 -56.42 -30.17
N ASN A 144 -58.40 -56.94 -28.96
CA ASN A 144 -58.34 -58.39 -28.71
C ASN A 144 -59.36 -58.88 -27.64
N HIS A 145 -60.59 -58.36 -27.64
CA HIS A 145 -61.66 -58.96 -26.85
C HIS A 145 -62.64 -59.74 -27.75
N ASP A 146 -62.39 -61.04 -27.85
CA ASP A 146 -63.27 -62.04 -28.46
C ASP A 146 -64.53 -62.20 -27.56
N PRO A 147 -65.76 -61.83 -28.02
CA PRO A 147 -66.91 -61.80 -27.15
C PRO A 147 -67.87 -62.94 -27.49
N HIS A 148 -67.51 -64.20 -27.22
CA HIS A 148 -68.54 -65.24 -27.17
C HIS A 148 -68.07 -66.48 -26.43
N LEU A 149 -68.30 -66.53 -25.11
CA LEU A 149 -68.63 -67.75 -24.36
C LEU A 149 -69.10 -67.32 -22.95
N ASN A 150 -70.39 -67.01 -22.81
CA ASN A 150 -71.02 -66.80 -21.50
C ASN A 150 -72.11 -67.86 -21.34
N LEU A 151 -71.80 -68.95 -20.62
CA LEU A 151 -72.78 -69.93 -20.14
C LEU A 151 -73.36 -69.41 -18.81
N PRO A 152 -74.69 -69.36 -18.62
CA PRO A 152 -75.26 -68.99 -17.33
C PRO A 152 -75.22 -70.19 -16.37
N LEU A 153 -74.60 -69.98 -15.22
CA LEU A 153 -74.68 -70.86 -14.06
C LEU A 153 -76.02 -70.57 -13.33
N THR A 154 -76.95 -71.53 -13.31
CA THR A 154 -78.17 -71.48 -12.47
C THR A 154 -77.93 -72.16 -11.12
N PRO A 155 -78.36 -71.57 -9.99
CA PRO A 155 -78.47 -72.25 -8.70
C PRO A 155 -79.96 -72.48 -8.33
N PRO A 156 -80.29 -73.16 -7.21
CA PRO A 156 -79.54 -74.16 -6.43
C PRO A 156 -80.05 -75.60 -6.63
#